data_AF-A0A348NT12-F1
#
_entry.id   AF-A0A348NT12-F1
#
_cell.length_a   1.000
_cell.length_b   1.000
_cell.length_c   1.000
_cell.angle_alpha   90.00
_cell.angle_beta   90.00
_cell.angle_gamma   90.00
#
_symmetry.space_group_name_H-M   'P 1'
#
loop_
_entity.id
_entity.type
_entity.pdbx_description
1 polymer ?
#
loop_
_entity_poly.entity_id
_entity_poly.type
_entity_poly.pdbx_seq_one_letter_code
_entity_poly.pdbx_strand_id
1 'polypeptide(L)'
;MKTNELVWRTLADAALAGRREWPDLSTLAAAVDAPVSSTHQALGRLADIGAVQTRRRGGVIVVSPARVVLTLAANRNLIRDTVAMTTLNAAQSL
;
A
#
# COMPACT_ATOMS: atom_id res chain seq x y z
N MET A 1 -1.92 -1.71 -12.50
CA MET A 1 -1.07 -1.57 -11.30
C MET A 1 -1.85 -1.87 -10.01
N LYS A 2 -2.57 -3.00 -9.94
CA LYS A 2 -3.38 -3.37 -8.76
C LYS A 2 -2.52 -3.93 -7.61
N THR A 3 -1.44 -4.62 -7.96
CA THR A 3 -0.52 -5.21 -6.97
C THR A 3 0.17 -4.17 -6.09
N ASN A 4 0.62 -3.03 -6.65
CA ASN A 4 1.21 -1.96 -5.85
C ASN A 4 0.24 -1.45 -4.80
N GLU A 5 -1.01 -1.20 -5.19
CA GLU A 5 -2.05 -0.74 -4.28
C GLU A 5 -2.31 -1.75 -3.15
N LEU A 6 -2.45 -3.04 -3.48
CA LEU A 6 -2.65 -4.10 -2.50
C LEU A 6 -1.48 -4.18 -1.51
N VAL A 7 -0.24 -4.16 -2.01
CA VAL A 7 0.96 -4.20 -1.18
C VAL A 7 1.04 -2.98 -0.26
N TRP A 8 0.86 -1.77 -0.80
CA TRP A 8 0.96 -0.54 -0.02
C TRP A 8 -0.17 -0.42 1.00
N ARG A 9 -1.39 -0.83 0.65
CA ARG A 9 -2.52 -0.88 1.57
C ARG A 9 -2.28 -1.87 2.70
N THR A 10 -1.86 -3.09 2.40
CA THR A 10 -1.55 -4.10 3.44
C THR A 10 -0.45 -3.62 4.39
N LEU A 11 0.58 -2.96 3.87
CA LEU A 11 1.62 -2.34 4.70
C LEU A 11 1.08 -1.20 5.56
N ALA A 12 0.23 -0.33 5.01
CA ALA A 12 -0.36 0.79 5.73
C ALA A 12 -1.30 0.29 6.85
N ASP A 13 -2.25 -0.58 6.52
CA ASP A 13 -3.24 -1.12 7.45
C ASP A 13 -2.55 -1.87 8.61
N ALA A 14 -1.58 -2.74 8.28
CA ALA A 14 -0.81 -3.45 9.30
C ALA A 14 0.01 -2.49 10.18
N ALA A 15 0.67 -1.50 9.59
CA ALA A 15 1.50 -0.56 10.33
C ALA A 15 0.69 0.38 11.24
N LEU A 16 -0.51 0.78 10.81
CA LEU A 16 -1.50 1.51 11.62
C LEU A 16 -2.05 0.64 12.76
N ALA A 17 -2.18 -0.67 12.53
CA ALA A 17 -2.52 -1.65 13.57
C ALA A 17 -1.33 -2.06 14.47
N GLY A 18 -0.17 -1.42 14.33
CA GLY A 18 1.02 -1.67 15.16
C GLY A 18 1.98 -2.76 14.65
N ARG A 19 1.60 -3.51 13.60
CA ARG A 19 2.49 -4.49 12.96
C ARG A 19 3.30 -3.82 11.84
N ARG A 20 4.54 -3.43 12.15
CA ARG A 20 5.45 -2.80 11.18
C ARG A 20 6.46 -3.73 10.53
N GLU A 21 6.66 -4.92 11.09
CA GLU A 21 7.67 -5.86 10.62
C GLU A 21 7.06 -7.04 9.88
N TRP A 22 7.72 -7.42 8.79
CA TRP A 22 7.46 -8.60 8.01
C TRP A 22 8.75 -9.43 7.94
N PRO A 23 8.69 -10.72 8.33
CA PRO A 23 9.89 -11.54 8.50
C PRO A 23 10.62 -11.76 7.17
N ASP A 24 9.86 -11.94 6.09
CA ASP A 24 10.34 -12.14 4.74
C ASP A 24 9.31 -11.66 3.71
N LEU A 25 9.75 -11.54 2.47
CA LEU A 25 8.92 -11.09 1.37
C LEU A 25 7.83 -12.09 0.98
N SER A 26 8.06 -13.39 1.19
CA SER A 26 7.07 -14.44 0.90
C SER A 26 5.84 -14.33 1.80
N THR A 27 6.04 -13.98 3.07
CA THR A 27 4.98 -13.73 4.05
C THR A 27 4.14 -12.53 3.64
N LEU A 28 4.78 -11.44 3.16
CA LEU A 28 4.07 -10.28 2.64
C LEU A 28 3.31 -10.62 1.36
N ALA A 29 3.95 -11.33 0.43
CA ALA A 29 3.38 -11.75 -0.85
C ALA A 29 2.13 -12.64 -0.65
N ALA A 30 2.18 -13.58 0.31
CA ALA A 30 1.04 -14.39 0.69
C ALA A 30 -0.12 -13.55 1.27
N ALA A 31 0.18 -12.53 2.08
CA ALA A 31 -0.84 -11.66 2.67
C ALA A 31 -1.56 -10.78 1.65
N VAL A 32 -1.01 -10.58 0.46
CA VAL A 32 -1.61 -9.78 -0.63
C VAL A 32 -2.06 -10.61 -1.83
N ASP A 33 -1.93 -11.94 -1.74
CA ASP A 33 -2.18 -12.89 -2.82
C ASP A 33 -1.51 -12.47 -4.14
N ALA A 34 -0.20 -12.20 -4.09
CA ALA A 34 0.58 -11.77 -5.25
C ALA A 34 1.90 -12.52 -5.37
N PRO A 35 2.49 -12.62 -6.58
CA PRO A 35 3.84 -13.16 -6.75
C PRO A 35 4.88 -12.37 -5.94
N VAL A 36 5.89 -13.08 -5.43
CA VAL A 36 7.01 -12.49 -4.66
C VAL A 36 7.73 -11.40 -5.47
N SER A 37 7.96 -11.63 -6.76
CA SER A 37 8.60 -10.66 -7.66
C SER A 37 7.81 -9.36 -7.80
N SER A 38 6.49 -9.45 -8.01
CA SER A 38 5.60 -8.28 -8.07
C SER A 38 5.53 -7.55 -6.74
N THR A 39 5.55 -8.30 -5.63
CA THR A 39 5.60 -7.74 -4.27
C THR A 39 6.92 -6.99 -4.06
N HIS A 40 8.06 -7.56 -4.47
CA HIS A 40 9.36 -6.89 -4.44
C HIS A 40 9.33 -5.58 -5.24
N GLN A 41 8.81 -5.63 -6.47
CA GLN A 41 8.73 -4.46 -7.34
C GLN A 41 7.87 -3.34 -6.73
N ALA A 42 6.75 -3.70 -6.09
CA ALA A 42 5.89 -2.75 -5.40
C ALA A 42 6.61 -2.01 -4.26
N LEU A 43 7.61 -2.64 -3.61
CA LEU A 43 8.36 -2.01 -2.52
C LEU A 43 9.35 -0.95 -3.00
N GLY A 44 9.77 -0.96 -4.27
CA GLY A 44 10.84 -0.10 -4.79
C GLY A 44 10.64 1.38 -4.46
N ARG A 45 9.50 1.96 -4.88
CA ARG A 45 9.18 3.36 -4.61
C ARG A 45 9.13 3.68 -3.11
N LEU A 46 8.61 2.77 -2.29
CA LEU A 46 8.52 2.98 -0.84
C LEU A 46 9.92 2.93 -0.19
N ALA A 47 10.83 2.11 -0.71
CA ALA A 47 12.21 2.07 -0.25
C ALA A 47 12.95 3.35 -0.64
N ASP A 48 12.79 3.81 -1.88
CA ASP A 48 13.43 5.02 -2.40
C ASP A 48 13.09 6.28 -1.57
N ILE A 49 11.85 6.38 -1.07
CA ILE A 49 11.41 7.50 -0.23
C ILE A 49 11.60 7.27 1.28
N GLY A 50 12.23 6.15 1.67
CA GLY A 50 12.43 5.78 3.07
C GLY A 50 11.13 5.52 3.84
N ALA A 51 10.06 5.11 3.16
CA ALA A 51 8.82 4.68 3.81
C ALA A 51 8.95 3.26 4.37
N VAL A 52 9.74 2.42 3.70
CA VAL A 52 10.10 1.07 4.15
C VAL A 52 11.61 0.85 4.10
N GLN A 53 12.09 -0.13 4.86
CA GLN A 53 13.46 -0.62 4.80
C GLN A 53 13.44 -2.12 4.51
N THR A 54 14.23 -2.57 3.54
CA THR A 54 14.48 -3.99 3.26
C THR A 54 15.70 -4.48 4.05
N ARG A 55 15.60 -5.66 4.66
CA ARG A 55 16.69 -6.32 5.41
C ARG A 55 17.45 -7.28 4.48
N ARG A 56 18.73 -7.55 4.77
CA ARG A 56 19.60 -8.47 4.00
C ARG A 56 19.03 -9.89 3.80
N ARG A 57 18.12 -10.35 4.68
CA ARG A 57 17.45 -11.66 4.58
C ARG A 57 16.06 -11.60 3.91
N GLY A 58 15.69 -10.48 3.29
CA GLY A 58 14.43 -10.32 2.57
C GLY A 58 13.25 -9.85 3.43
N GLY A 59 13.45 -9.58 4.72
CA GLY A 59 12.43 -8.96 5.59
C GLY A 59 12.19 -7.49 5.25
N VAL A 60 11.03 -6.98 5.67
CA VAL A 60 10.60 -5.59 5.40
C VAL A 60 10.14 -4.94 6.70
N ILE A 61 10.57 -3.70 6.93
CA ILE A 61 10.10 -2.85 8.03
C ILE A 61 9.42 -1.63 7.45
N VAL A 62 8.22 -1.31 7.92
CA VAL A 62 7.59 -0.01 7.68
C VAL A 62 8.19 1.03 8.63
N VAL A 63 9.01 1.92 8.07
CA VAL A 63 9.70 2.99 8.82
C VAL A 63 8.77 4.17 9.06
N SER A 64 8.01 4.57 8.03
CA SER A 64 7.08 5.69 8.10
C SER A 64 5.71 5.31 7.55
N PRO A 65 4.76 4.91 8.42
CA PRO A 65 3.39 4.60 8.00
C PRO A 65 2.74 5.78 7.26
N ALA A 66 3.02 7.01 7.71
CA ALA A 66 2.51 8.23 7.06
C ALA A 66 2.99 8.37 5.61
N ARG A 67 4.25 8.06 5.29
CA ARG A 67 4.75 8.09 3.90
C ARG A 67 4.15 6.98 3.04
N VAL A 68 3.86 5.81 3.61
CA VAL A 68 3.13 4.74 2.89
C VAL A 68 1.72 5.22 2.53
N VAL A 69 0.99 5.76 3.51
CA VAL A 69 -0.37 6.30 3.29
C VAL A 69 -0.36 7.45 2.28
N LEU A 70 0.60 8.37 2.38
CA LEU A 70 0.73 9.47 1.42
C LEU A 70 1.00 8.96 0.00
N THR A 71 1.86 7.94 -0.15
CA THR A 71 2.16 7.34 -1.46
C THR A 71 0.93 6.64 -2.03
N LEU A 72 0.16 5.95 -1.19
CA LEU A 72 -1.10 5.33 -1.57
C LEU A 72 -2.09 6.40 -2.04
N ALA A 73 -2.29 7.47 -1.26
CA ALA A 73 -3.19 8.58 -1.61
C ALA A 73 -2.76 9.29 -2.90
N ALA A 74 -1.46 9.50 -3.11
CA ALA A 74 -0.93 10.12 -4.32
C ALA A 74 -1.09 9.25 -5.58
N ASN A 75 -1.20 7.93 -5.41
CA ASN A 75 -1.36 6.98 -6.51
C ASN A 75 -2.83 6.63 -6.80
N ARG A 76 -3.75 7.00 -5.90
CA ARG A 76 -5.20 6.90 -6.11
C ARG A 76 -5.63 7.84 -7.24
N ASN A 77 -6.59 7.39 -8.03
CA ASN A 77 -7.18 8.21 -9.08
C ASN A 77 -8.68 8.24 -8.86
N LEU A 78 -9.20 9.37 -8.40
CA LEU A 78 -10.62 9.53 -8.06
C LEU A 78 -11.54 9.09 -9.19
N ILE A 79 -11.24 9.43 -10.44
CA ILE A 79 -12.08 9.05 -11.59
C ILE A 79 -12.09 7.53 -11.77
N ARG A 80 -10.95 6.86 -11.62
CA ARG A 80 -10.85 5.39 -11.76
C ARG A 80 -11.37 4.63 -10.55
N ASP A 81 -11.28 5.23 -9.38
CA ASP A 81 -11.64 4.61 -8.10
C ASP A 81 -13.11 4.85 -7.72
N THR A 82 -13.79 5.78 -8.41
CA THR A 82 -15.20 6.09 -8.13
C THR A 82 -16.12 5.02 -8.71
N VAL A 83 -16.91 4.38 -7.84
CA VAL A 83 -17.88 3.33 -8.21
C VAL A 83 -19.20 3.92 -8.72
N ALA A 84 -19.58 5.10 -8.23
CA ALA A 84 -20.75 5.83 -8.70
C ALA A 84 -20.53 7.34 -8.51
N MET A 85 -20.92 8.12 -9.51
CA MET A 85 -20.91 9.58 -9.44
C MET A 85 -22.32 10.06 -9.08
N THR A 86 -22.40 11.07 -8.22
CA THR A 86 -23.65 11.78 -7.94
C THR A 86 -23.47 13.26 -8.23
N THR A 87 -24.55 13.97 -8.52
CA THR A 87 -24.52 15.42 -8.63
C THR A 87 -24.60 16.06 -7.25
N LEU A 88 -24.07 17.28 -7.11
CA LEU A 88 -24.16 18.02 -5.85
C LEU A 88 -25.62 18.17 -5.38
N ASN A 89 -26.53 18.51 -6.30
CA ASN A 89 -27.96 18.66 -5.98
C ASN A 89 -28.58 17.35 -5.46
N ALA A 90 -28.23 16.21 -6.06
CA ALA A 90 -28.72 14.91 -5.60
C ALA A 90 -28.17 14.54 -4.21
N ALA A 91 -26.90 14.84 -3.94
CA ALA A 91 -26.28 14.61 -2.63
C ALA A 91 -26.86 15.51 -1.52
N GLN A 92 -27.22 16.75 -1.85
CA GLN A 92 -27.85 17.70 -0.92
C GLN A 92 -29.32 17.40 -0.62
N SER A 93 -29.93 16.48 -1.37
CA SER A 93 -31.34 16.06 -1.20
C SER A 93 -31.48 14.74 -0.41
N LEU A 94 -30.38 14.19 0.11
CA LEU A 94 -30.32 13.05 1.03
C LEU A 94 -30.35 13.53 2.48
#